data_AF-A0A3B8S2Y0-F1
#
_entry.id   AF-A0A3B8S2Y0-F1
#
_cell.length_a   1.000
_cell.length_b   1.000
_cell.length_c   1.000
_cell.angle_alpha   90.00
_cell.angle_beta   90.00
_cell.angle_gamma   90.00
#
_symmetry.space_group_name_H-M   'P 1'
#
loop_
_entity.id
_entity.type
_entity.pdbx_description
1 polymer ?
#
loop_
_entity_poly.entity_id
_entity_poly.type
_entity_poly.pdbx_seq_one_letter_code
_entity_poly.pdbx_strand_id
1 'polypeptide(L)'
;YKWLLTERIGNKDKIFGYTGKKFMELVMTVYHYVYDKYLSYASPKMLSMGRSTMFALWPFDKGVKKAFRNYLKYIAVNPFRIFKKAHLQSILIIQPPDLLANGDQSMCDGCPDVTYWKDNNGTEKLVWSCRLEEPMKYGDFLRLVPKNEADQEKEKVLHYNYNVNGD
;
A
#
# COMPACT_ATOMS: atom_id res chain seq x y z
N TYR A 1 13.37 -2.54 2.40
CA TYR A 1 12.03 -2.25 2.92
C TYR A 1 11.05 -3.11 2.16
N LYS A 2 10.28 -3.98 2.85
CA LYS A 2 9.33 -4.92 2.22
C LYS A 2 8.10 -4.24 1.60
N TRP A 3 7.83 -3.01 2.01
CA TRP A 3 6.78 -2.20 1.44
C TRP A 3 7.19 -0.73 1.46
N LEU A 4 6.55 0.07 0.60
CA LEU A 4 6.63 1.52 0.58
C LEU A 4 5.23 2.07 0.37
N LEU A 5 4.75 2.87 1.33
CA LEU A 5 3.59 3.73 1.15
C LEU A 5 4.06 5.18 1.14
N THR A 6 3.80 5.90 0.05
CA THR A 6 4.10 7.32 -0.05
C THR A 6 3.04 8.03 -0.87
N GLU A 7 2.81 9.30 -0.58
CA GLU A 7 1.94 10.15 -1.39
C GLU A 7 2.81 11.13 -2.18
N ARG A 8 2.49 11.29 -3.47
CA ARG A 8 3.06 12.37 -4.28
C ARG A 8 2.01 13.37 -4.70
N ILE A 9 2.41 14.62 -4.85
CA ILE A 9 1.55 15.71 -5.32
C ILE A 9 1.98 16.11 -6.71
N GLY A 10 1.06 16.11 -7.66
CA GLY A 10 1.35 16.41 -9.05
C GLY A 10 0.11 16.69 -9.88
N ASN A 11 0.34 17.05 -11.14
CA ASN A 11 -0.68 17.06 -12.17
C ASN A 11 -0.17 16.25 -13.38
N LYS A 12 -0.94 16.23 -14.48
CA LYS A 12 -0.56 15.52 -15.70
C LYS A 12 0.77 15.96 -16.32
N ASP A 13 1.21 17.19 -16.05
CA ASP A 13 2.41 17.77 -16.68
C ASP A 13 3.65 17.62 -15.78
N LYS A 14 3.47 17.62 -14.45
CA LYS A 14 4.58 17.72 -13.50
C LYS A 14 4.25 17.14 -12.13
N ILE A 15 5.23 16.45 -11.56
CA ILE A 15 5.27 16.08 -10.15
C ILE A 15 5.90 17.25 -9.36
N PHE A 16 5.18 17.74 -8.35
CA PHE A 16 5.64 18.86 -7.52
C PHE A 16 6.49 18.39 -6.34
N GLY A 17 6.18 17.23 -5.77
CA GLY A 17 6.95 16.62 -4.69
C GLY A 17 6.25 15.44 -4.03
N TYR A 18 6.85 14.95 -2.96
CA TYR A 18 6.35 13.87 -2.13
C TYR A 18 6.00 14.40 -0.75
N THR A 19 4.98 13.83 -0.12
CA THR A 19 4.64 14.13 1.27
C THR A 19 5.64 13.44 2.20
N GLY A 20 5.80 13.98 3.41
CA GLY A 20 6.64 13.39 4.45
C GLY A 20 5.84 12.67 5.53
N LYS A 21 6.59 12.13 6.50
CA LYS A 21 6.05 11.39 7.65
C LYS A 21 5.05 12.19 8.49
N LYS A 22 5.25 13.51 8.63
CA LYS A 22 4.37 14.37 9.44
C LYS A 22 3.02 14.59 8.78
N PHE A 23 2.99 14.64 7.45
CA PHE A 23 1.73 14.65 6.71
C PHE A 23 0.94 13.35 6.94
N MET A 24 1.59 12.19 6.80
CA MET A 24 0.91 10.89 6.99
C MET A 24 0.39 10.72 8.42
N GLU A 25 1.21 11.04 9.42
CA GLU A 25 0.83 11.04 10.83
C GLU A 25 -0.41 11.91 11.06
N LEU A 26 -0.39 13.17 10.58
CA LEU A 26 -1.52 14.08 10.72
C LEU A 26 -2.80 13.54 10.07
N VAL A 27 -2.71 13.04 8.83
CA VAL A 27 -3.87 12.49 8.11
C VAL A 27 -4.47 11.31 8.85
N MET A 28 -3.64 10.36 9.31
CA MET A 28 -4.12 9.20 10.05
C MET A 28 -4.73 9.60 11.39
N THR A 29 -4.08 10.48 12.16
CA THR A 29 -4.59 10.94 13.46
C THR A 29 -5.91 11.69 13.32
N VAL A 30 -6.03 12.61 12.35
CA VAL A 30 -7.27 13.36 12.14
C VAL A 30 -8.38 12.45 11.64
N TYR A 31 -8.08 11.53 10.72
CA TYR A 31 -9.08 10.59 10.21
C TYR A 31 -9.58 9.66 11.32
N HIS A 32 -8.66 9.16 12.17
CA HIS A 32 -9.02 8.34 13.32
C HIS A 32 -9.83 9.11 14.36
N TYR A 33 -9.47 10.36 14.65
CA TYR A 33 -10.23 11.20 15.57
C TYR A 33 -11.68 11.45 15.09
N VAL A 34 -11.90 11.59 13.78
CA VAL A 34 -13.24 11.89 13.23
C VAL A 34 -14.08 10.64 13.00
N TYR A 35 -13.47 9.53 12.57
CA TYR A 35 -14.18 8.33 12.10
C TYR A 35 -13.96 7.09 12.97
N ASP A 36 -13.17 7.21 14.03
CA ASP A 36 -12.74 6.10 14.90
C ASP A 36 -12.10 4.93 14.13
N LYS A 37 -11.45 5.25 13.00
CA LYS A 37 -10.86 4.28 12.05
C LYS A 37 -9.58 4.83 11.46
N TYR A 38 -8.66 3.97 11.07
CA TYR A 38 -7.50 4.37 10.28
C TYR A 38 -7.84 4.34 8.79
N LEU A 39 -7.23 5.26 8.02
CA LEU A 39 -7.44 5.34 6.58
C LEU A 39 -6.60 4.26 5.89
N SER A 40 -7.23 3.30 5.21
CA SER A 40 -6.54 2.30 4.40
C SER A 40 -6.32 2.79 2.96
N TYR A 41 -7.41 3.17 2.29
CA TYR A 41 -7.38 3.71 0.93
C TYR A 41 -8.05 5.08 0.88
N ALA A 42 -7.33 6.07 0.34
CA ALA A 42 -7.87 7.40 0.15
C ALA A 42 -8.88 7.41 -1.02
N SER A 43 -10.06 7.97 -0.79
CA SER A 43 -11.08 8.11 -1.84
C SER A 43 -10.57 9.02 -2.98
N PRO A 44 -11.08 8.85 -4.22
CA PRO A 44 -10.71 9.74 -5.33
C PRO A 44 -10.96 11.22 -5.04
N LYS A 45 -12.00 11.53 -4.25
CA LYS A 45 -12.30 12.90 -3.81
C LYS A 45 -11.19 13.47 -2.94
N MET A 46 -10.72 12.69 -1.96
CA MET A 46 -9.62 13.07 -1.05
C MET A 46 -8.29 13.22 -1.82
N LEU A 47 -8.00 12.28 -2.72
CA LEU A 47 -6.83 12.36 -3.60
C LEU A 47 -6.88 13.58 -4.54
N SER A 48 -8.07 14.08 -4.86
CA SER A 48 -8.21 15.27 -5.70
C SER A 48 -7.86 16.59 -5.00
N MET A 49 -7.58 16.57 -3.69
CA MET A 49 -7.32 17.76 -2.86
C MET A 49 -5.85 18.21 -2.84
N GLY A 50 -5.00 17.72 -3.74
CA GLY A 50 -3.55 17.99 -3.71
C GLY A 50 -3.16 19.47 -3.65
N ARG A 51 -3.94 20.36 -4.30
CA ARG A 51 -3.75 21.81 -4.16
C ARG A 51 -4.03 22.30 -2.74
N SER A 52 -5.22 22.00 -2.22
CA SER A 52 -5.63 22.41 -0.88
C SER A 52 -4.67 21.87 0.18
N THR A 53 -4.20 20.64 0.02
CA THR A 53 -3.14 20.04 0.85
C THR A 53 -1.87 20.89 0.87
N MET A 54 -1.38 21.32 -0.31
CA MET A 54 -0.20 22.19 -0.36
C MET A 54 -0.43 23.54 0.32
N PHE A 55 -1.59 24.18 0.15
CA PHE A 55 -1.86 25.48 0.77
C PHE A 55 -2.11 25.40 2.28
N ALA A 56 -2.77 24.36 2.75
CA ALA A 56 -3.11 24.21 4.18
C ALA A 56 -1.96 23.63 5.00
N LEU A 57 -1.19 22.69 4.43
CA LEU A 57 -0.26 21.85 5.20
C LEU A 57 1.23 22.09 4.91
N TRP A 58 1.57 23.10 4.11
CA TRP A 58 2.99 23.44 3.86
C TRP A 58 3.82 23.78 5.12
N PRO A 59 3.30 24.33 6.24
CA PRO A 59 4.16 24.62 7.38
C PRO A 59 4.42 23.37 8.23
N PHE A 60 3.55 22.36 8.18
CA PHE A 60 3.60 21.18 9.05
C PHE A 60 4.43 20.02 8.50
N ASP A 61 4.65 19.96 7.19
CA ASP A 61 5.44 18.92 6.55
C ASP A 61 6.47 19.46 5.56
N LYS A 62 7.72 19.03 5.69
CA LYS A 62 8.83 19.48 4.83
C LYS A 62 8.66 19.06 3.37
N GLY A 63 8.07 17.89 3.13
CA GLY A 63 7.77 17.37 1.79
C GLY A 63 6.70 18.22 1.10
N VAL A 64 5.60 18.49 1.81
CA VAL A 64 4.53 19.40 1.35
C VAL A 64 5.08 20.81 1.12
N LYS A 65 5.94 21.34 2.00
CA LYS A 65 6.60 22.64 1.81
C LYS A 65 7.41 22.71 0.52
N LYS A 66 8.16 21.65 0.20
CA LYS A 66 8.93 21.54 -1.03
C LYS A 66 8.01 21.47 -2.25
N ALA A 67 6.95 20.68 -2.18
CA ALA A 67 5.93 20.57 -3.23
C ALA A 67 5.26 21.93 -3.49
N PHE A 68 4.88 22.66 -2.44
CA PHE A 68 4.27 23.97 -2.54
C PHE A 68 5.20 24.99 -3.23
N ARG A 69 6.48 25.05 -2.85
CA ARG A 69 7.48 25.91 -3.52
C ARG A 69 7.62 25.58 -5.00
N ASN A 70 7.63 24.30 -5.36
CA ASN A 70 7.71 23.86 -6.75
C ASN A 70 6.43 24.18 -7.54
N TYR A 71 5.27 24.10 -6.88
CA TYR A 71 3.99 24.50 -7.44
C TYR A 71 3.93 26.02 -7.70
N LEU A 72 4.42 26.84 -6.77
CA LEU A 72 4.52 28.29 -6.98
C LEU A 72 5.44 28.64 -8.15
N LYS A 73 6.62 28.00 -8.26
CA LYS A 73 7.51 28.15 -9.43
C LYS A 73 6.82 27.74 -10.73
N TYR A 74 6.01 26.68 -10.69
CA TYR A 74 5.26 26.19 -11.85
C TYR A 74 4.21 27.20 -12.34
N ILE A 75 3.52 27.88 -11.43
CA ILE A 75 2.57 28.95 -11.74
C ILE A 75 3.28 30.24 -12.15
N ALA A 76 4.40 30.60 -11.52
CA ALA A 76 5.14 31.82 -11.83
C ALA A 76 5.57 31.89 -13.31
N VAL A 77 5.85 30.74 -13.94
CA VAL A 77 6.18 30.65 -15.38
C VAL A 77 4.94 30.88 -16.27
N ASN A 78 3.74 30.50 -15.82
CA ASN A 78 2.50 30.76 -16.56
C ASN A 78 1.31 30.75 -15.56
N PRO A 79 0.74 31.93 -15.24
CA PRO A 79 -0.36 32.05 -14.27
C PRO A 79 -1.60 31.22 -14.61
N PHE A 80 -1.91 31.01 -15.89
CA PHE A 80 -3.05 30.20 -16.33
C PHE A 80 -2.93 28.71 -15.93
N ARG A 81 -1.75 28.26 -15.51
CA ARG A 81 -1.57 26.91 -14.96
C ARG A 81 -2.31 26.70 -13.64
N ILE A 82 -2.78 27.76 -12.98
CA ILE A 82 -3.65 27.65 -11.79
C ILE A 82 -4.98 26.96 -12.10
N PHE A 83 -5.43 26.89 -13.35
CA PHE A 83 -6.63 26.13 -13.71
C PHE A 83 -6.39 24.62 -13.80
N LYS A 84 -5.12 24.19 -13.82
CA LYS A 84 -4.77 22.77 -13.82
C LYS A 84 -4.83 22.19 -12.41
N LYS A 85 -5.73 21.23 -12.20
CA LYS A 85 -5.90 20.57 -10.90
C LYS A 85 -4.62 19.82 -10.48
N ALA A 86 -4.29 19.92 -9.20
CA ALA A 86 -3.21 19.15 -8.59
C ALA A 86 -3.81 18.07 -7.70
N HIS A 87 -3.30 16.85 -7.84
CA HIS A 87 -3.79 15.64 -7.19
C HIS A 87 -2.71 15.09 -6.25
N LEU A 88 -3.15 14.48 -5.16
CA LEU A 88 -2.39 13.48 -4.42
C LEU A 88 -2.50 12.15 -5.16
N GLN A 89 -1.42 11.38 -5.12
CA GLN A 89 -1.33 10.06 -5.72
C GLN A 89 -0.63 9.14 -4.73
N SER A 90 -1.39 8.16 -4.25
CA SER A 90 -0.88 7.09 -3.40
C SER A 90 -0.03 6.14 -4.21
N ILE A 91 1.20 5.93 -3.77
CA ILE A 91 2.11 4.92 -4.31
C ILE A 91 2.31 3.89 -3.22
N LEU A 92 1.85 2.67 -3.53
CA LEU A 92 2.02 1.50 -2.69
C LEU A 92 2.85 0.48 -3.46
N ILE A 93 4.02 0.13 -2.93
CA ILE A 93 4.87 -0.94 -3.43
C ILE A 93 4.92 -2.01 -2.36
N ILE A 94 4.65 -3.26 -2.72
CA ILE A 94 4.62 -4.43 -1.83
C ILE A 94 5.52 -5.50 -2.44
N GLN A 95 6.46 -6.02 -1.66
CA GLN A 95 7.29 -7.16 -2.05
C GLN A 95 6.57 -8.48 -1.78
N PRO A 96 6.89 -9.56 -2.52
CA PRO A 96 6.35 -10.90 -2.23
C PRO A 96 6.71 -11.37 -0.80
N PRO A 97 5.95 -12.34 -0.26
CA PRO A 97 6.23 -12.89 1.06
C PRO A 97 7.56 -13.66 1.09
N ASP A 98 8.24 -13.60 2.23
CA ASP A 98 9.43 -14.40 2.47
C ASP A 98 9.04 -15.79 2.98
N LEU A 99 9.70 -16.81 2.45
CA LEU A 99 9.52 -18.19 2.88
C LEU A 99 10.49 -18.52 3.99
N LEU A 100 9.95 -18.89 5.16
CA LEU A 100 10.74 -19.32 6.30
C LEU A 100 11.06 -20.82 6.19
N ALA A 101 12.11 -21.25 6.90
CA ALA A 101 12.62 -22.63 6.82
C ALA A 101 11.59 -23.70 7.23
N ASN A 102 10.61 -23.35 8.07
CA ASN A 102 9.53 -24.22 8.51
C ASN A 102 8.29 -24.17 7.59
N GLY A 103 8.37 -23.47 6.46
CA GLY A 103 7.26 -23.31 5.53
C GLY A 103 6.30 -22.16 5.86
N ASP A 104 6.51 -21.45 6.96
CA ASP A 104 5.76 -20.25 7.27
C ASP A 104 6.08 -19.15 6.25
N GLN A 105 5.11 -18.28 6.03
CA GLN A 105 5.25 -17.14 5.15
C GLN A 105 5.29 -15.87 6.00
N SER A 106 6.46 -15.24 6.07
CA SER A 106 6.56 -13.87 6.57
C SER A 106 6.01 -12.95 5.48
N MET A 107 4.73 -12.59 5.62
CA MET A 107 4.20 -11.43 4.91
C MET A 107 5.01 -10.21 5.32
N CYS A 108 5.12 -9.25 4.39
CA CYS A 108 5.85 -7.98 4.56
C CYS A 108 6.12 -7.64 6.03
N ASP A 109 7.33 -7.92 6.57
CA ASP A 109 7.68 -7.65 7.99
C ASP A 109 7.35 -6.20 8.34
N GLY A 110 6.22 -6.00 9.02
CA GLY A 110 5.65 -4.68 9.32
C GLY A 110 4.65 -4.15 8.27
N CYS A 111 3.97 -5.02 7.53
CA CYS A 111 2.91 -4.67 6.59
C CYS A 111 1.94 -3.71 7.28
N PRO A 112 1.57 -2.57 6.67
CA PRO A 112 0.55 -1.71 7.26
C PRO A 112 -0.82 -2.41 7.33
N ASP A 113 -0.97 -3.54 6.64
CA ASP A 113 -2.18 -4.34 6.54
C ASP A 113 -2.22 -5.50 7.55
N VAL A 114 -1.73 -5.25 8.77
CA VAL A 114 -1.93 -6.14 9.92
C VAL A 114 -3.22 -5.70 10.63
N THR A 115 -4.07 -6.66 10.96
CA THR A 115 -5.32 -6.41 11.70
C THR A 115 -5.39 -7.22 12.98
N TYR A 116 -6.15 -6.70 13.94
CA TYR A 116 -6.54 -7.44 15.13
C TYR A 116 -7.66 -8.42 14.76
N TRP A 117 -7.52 -9.67 15.18
CA TRP A 117 -8.54 -10.68 15.01
C TRP A 117 -8.67 -11.52 16.27
N LYS A 118 -9.92 -11.83 16.62
CA LYS A 118 -10.28 -12.74 17.70
C LYS A 118 -10.87 -13.99 17.09
N ASP A 119 -10.23 -15.13 17.34
CA ASP A 119 -10.73 -16.39 16.81
C ASP A 119 -11.95 -16.91 17.57
N ASN A 120 -12.55 -17.99 17.05
CA ASN A 120 -13.75 -18.61 17.63
C ASN A 120 -13.53 -19.13 19.06
N ASN A 121 -12.27 -19.38 19.45
CA ASN A 121 -11.90 -19.82 20.79
C ASN A 121 -11.62 -18.64 21.74
N GLY A 122 -11.78 -17.41 21.26
CA GLY A 122 -11.54 -16.19 22.02
C GLY A 122 -10.09 -15.76 22.10
N THR A 123 -9.18 -16.37 21.32
CA THR A 123 -7.76 -16.01 21.31
C THR A 123 -7.55 -14.76 20.47
N GLU A 124 -6.91 -13.77 21.07
CA GLU A 124 -6.60 -12.49 20.43
C GLU A 124 -5.26 -12.56 19.73
N LYS A 125 -5.22 -12.23 18.44
CA LYS A 125 -4.01 -12.28 17.62
C LYS A 125 -3.96 -11.15 16.61
N LEU A 126 -2.74 -10.71 16.31
CA LEU A 126 -2.47 -9.88 15.13
C LEU A 126 -2.24 -10.79 13.93
N VAL A 127 -2.97 -10.55 12.86
CA VAL A 127 -2.95 -11.38 11.65
C VAL A 127 -2.84 -10.51 10.41
N TRP A 128 -2.28 -11.08 9.36
CA TRP A 128 -2.24 -10.46 8.03
C TRP A 128 -3.67 -10.38 7.48
N SER A 129 -4.19 -9.17 7.27
CA SER A 129 -5.57 -8.98 6.80
C SER A 129 -5.77 -9.58 5.40
N CYS A 130 -4.73 -9.52 4.55
CA CYS A 130 -4.74 -10.03 3.19
C CYS A 130 -4.85 -11.57 3.07
N ARG A 131 -4.70 -12.29 4.19
CA ARG A 131 -4.87 -13.74 4.27
C ARG A 131 -5.79 -14.13 5.43
N LEU A 132 -6.62 -13.22 5.90
CA LEU A 132 -7.49 -13.45 7.07
C LEU A 132 -8.45 -14.63 6.85
N GLU A 133 -8.78 -14.95 5.60
CA GLU A 133 -9.62 -16.07 5.22
C GLU A 133 -9.05 -17.42 5.69
N GLU A 134 -7.73 -17.56 5.74
CA GLU A 134 -7.08 -18.80 6.13
C GLU A 134 -7.26 -19.11 7.61
N PRO A 135 -6.86 -18.26 8.55
CA PRO A 135 -7.07 -18.54 9.95
C PRO A 135 -8.57 -18.52 10.31
N MET A 136 -9.42 -17.78 9.59
CA MET A 136 -10.88 -17.91 9.75
C MET A 136 -11.41 -19.31 9.42
N LYS A 137 -10.85 -19.96 8.38
CA LYS A 137 -11.31 -21.26 7.89
C LYS A 137 -10.60 -22.44 8.55
N TYR A 138 -9.30 -22.31 8.82
CA TYR A 138 -8.41 -23.39 9.25
C TYR A 138 -7.87 -23.20 10.67
N GLY A 139 -8.12 -22.05 11.30
CA GLY A 139 -7.62 -21.71 12.64
C GLY A 139 -6.20 -21.15 12.66
N ASP A 140 -5.41 -21.36 11.59
CA ASP A 140 -4.04 -20.90 11.41
C ASP A 140 -3.73 -20.60 9.93
N PHE A 141 -2.58 -19.99 9.66
CA PHE A 141 -2.09 -19.75 8.31
C PHE A 141 -1.60 -21.04 7.65
N LEU A 142 -1.86 -21.15 6.35
CA LEU A 142 -1.34 -22.25 5.54
C LEU A 142 0.18 -22.14 5.39
N ARG A 143 0.85 -23.28 5.60
CA ARG A 143 2.29 -23.46 5.45
C ARG A 143 2.62 -24.09 4.10
N LEU A 144 3.71 -23.61 3.53
CA LEU A 144 4.29 -24.21 2.33
C LEU A 144 5.13 -25.40 2.74
N VAL A 145 4.81 -26.56 2.19
CA VAL A 145 5.57 -27.79 2.39
C VAL A 145 6.36 -28.12 1.11
N PRO A 146 7.57 -28.69 1.24
CA PRO A 146 8.29 -29.20 0.09
C PRO A 146 7.41 -30.19 -0.67
N LYS A 147 7.45 -30.11 -1.99
CA LYS A 147 6.70 -31.02 -2.85
C LYS A 147 7.37 -32.39 -2.84
N ASN A 148 6.58 -33.44 -2.65
CA ASN A 148 7.07 -34.82 -2.73
C ASN A 148 7.55 -35.14 -4.15
N GLU A 149 8.59 -35.97 -4.29
CA GLU A 149 9.20 -36.32 -5.59
C GLU A 149 8.17 -36.90 -6.58
N ALA A 150 7.24 -37.73 -6.09
CA ALA A 150 6.16 -38.32 -6.89
C ALA A 150 5.20 -37.26 -7.49
N ASP A 151 5.00 -36.14 -6.80
CA ASP A 151 4.14 -35.05 -7.28
C ASP A 151 4.90 -34.10 -8.22
N GLN A 152 6.25 -34.06 -8.13
CA GLN A 152 7.09 -33.33 -9.09
C GLN A 152 7.12 -33.99 -10.46
N GLU A 153 7.16 -35.32 -10.52
CA GLU A 153 7.12 -36.09 -11.78
C GLU A 153 5.81 -35.89 -12.55
N LYS A 154 4.66 -35.96 -11.85
CA LYS A 154 3.33 -35.74 -12.46
C LYS A 154 3.19 -34.35 -13.10
N GLU A 155 3.80 -33.32 -12.52
CA GLU A 155 3.72 -31.96 -13.05
C GLU A 155 4.63 -31.74 -14.25
N LYS A 156 5.82 -32.36 -14.29
CA LYS A 156 6.67 -32.36 -15.50
C LYS A 156 5.94 -32.96 -16.69
N VAL A 157 5.18 -34.04 -16.47
CA VAL A 157 4.33 -34.65 -17.50
C VAL A 157 3.21 -33.69 -17.93
N LEU A 158 2.58 -32.97 -17.00
CA LEU A 158 1.53 -31.99 -17.30
C LEU A 158 2.04 -30.76 -18.05
N HIS A 159 3.17 -30.16 -17.64
CA HIS A 159 3.79 -29.02 -18.33
C HIS A 159 4.34 -29.40 -19.71
N TYR A 160 4.87 -30.63 -19.86
CA TYR A 160 5.25 -31.15 -21.17
C TYR A 160 4.03 -31.29 -22.09
N ASN A 161 2.91 -31.84 -21.59
CA ASN A 161 1.70 -32.00 -22.37
C ASN A 161 1.01 -30.67 -22.74
N TYR A 162 1.12 -29.62 -21.92
CA TYR A 162 0.61 -28.29 -22.24
C TYR A 162 1.42 -27.60 -23.34
N ASN A 163 2.74 -27.76 -23.36
CA ASN A 163 3.60 -27.17 -24.39
C ASN A 163 3.60 -27.95 -25.71
N VAL A 164 3.21 -29.24 -25.71
CA VAL A 164 3.19 -30.07 -26.92
C VAL A 164 1.82 -30.06 -27.62
N ASN A 165 0.72 -29.78 -26.90
CA ASN A 165 -0.63 -29.69 -27.48
C ASN A 165 -1.11 -28.23 -27.67
N GLY A 166 -0.20 -27.26 -27.58
CA GLY A 166 -0.49 -25.82 -27.64
C GLY A 166 -0.13 -25.13 -28.96
N ASP A 167 0.29 -25.88 -29.99
CA ASP A 167 0.57 -25.40 -31.36
C ASP A 167 -0.60 -25.70 -32.32
#